data_AF-A0AAE1BQ72-F1
#
_entry.id   AF-A0AAE1BQ72-F1
#
_cell.length_a   1.000
_cell.length_b   1.000
_cell.length_c   1.000
_cell.angle_alpha   90.00
_cell.angle_beta   90.00
_cell.angle_gamma   90.00
#
_symmetry.space_group_name_H-M   'P 1'
#
loop_
_entity.id
_entity.type
_entity.pdbx_description
1 polymer ?
#
loop_
_entity_poly.entity_id
_entity_poly.type
_entity_poly.pdbx_seq_one_letter_code
_entity_poly.pdbx_strand_id
1 'polypeptide(L)'
;MWQANKSADWVLPSACCVLEGDPKRFQPLDSACLTDPNQDNSYYLTGCYGRLMQWLENHINLLMGIGIGVGLTELLAMAFAFCLCSSLSQKIK
;
A
#
# COMPACT_ATOMS: atom_id res chain seq x y z
N MET A 1 -9.80 17.88 1.55
CA MET A 1 -10.61 16.82 2.18
C MET A 1 -11.81 16.54 1.28
N TRP A 2 -12.18 15.28 1.04
CA TRP A 2 -13.34 14.92 0.20
C TRP A 2 -14.62 15.66 0.59
N GLN A 3 -14.81 15.90 1.89
CA GLN A 3 -15.96 16.64 2.43
C GLN A 3 -16.12 18.06 1.86
N ALA A 4 -15.06 18.70 1.36
CA ALA A 4 -15.11 20.07 0.83
C ALA A 4 -15.63 20.16 -0.61
N ASN A 5 -15.72 19.04 -1.35
CA ASN A 5 -16.14 19.02 -2.76
C ASN A 5 -17.11 17.86 -3.04
N LYS A 6 -17.97 17.54 -2.06
CA LYS A 6 -18.95 16.46 -2.21
C LYS A 6 -20.19 16.96 -2.94
N SER A 7 -20.76 16.10 -3.78
CA SER A 7 -22.10 16.29 -4.36
C SER A 7 -23.15 16.35 -3.23
N ALA A 8 -24.24 17.08 -3.45
CA ALA A 8 -25.30 17.23 -2.45
C ALA A 8 -25.85 15.86 -1.99
N ASP A 9 -26.04 14.94 -2.93
CA ASP A 9 -26.67 13.63 -2.70
C ASP A 9 -25.72 12.56 -2.16
N TRP A 10 -24.39 12.79 -2.20
CA TRP A 10 -23.43 11.76 -1.78
C TRP A 10 -23.23 11.76 -0.26
N VAL A 11 -23.45 10.59 0.33
CA VAL A 11 -23.32 10.33 1.77
C VAL A 11 -21.91 9.84 2.11
N LEU A 12 -21.23 9.17 1.18
CA LEU A 12 -19.85 8.66 1.33
C LEU A 12 -19.00 8.87 0.06
N PRO A 13 -17.65 8.82 0.16
CA PRO A 13 -16.78 8.87 -1.01
C PRO A 13 -16.85 7.57 -1.82
N SER A 14 -16.64 7.66 -3.14
CA SER A 14 -16.59 6.49 -4.02
C SER A 14 -15.56 5.43 -3.59
N ALA A 15 -14.49 5.83 -2.92
CA ALA A 15 -13.49 4.92 -2.37
C ALA A 15 -14.04 3.95 -1.30
N CYS A 16 -15.18 4.25 -0.68
CA CYS A 16 -15.84 3.35 0.25
C CYS A 16 -16.79 2.35 -0.43
N CYS A 17 -17.11 2.51 -1.72
CA CYS A 17 -17.95 1.56 -2.45
C CYS A 17 -17.15 0.34 -2.88
N VAL A 18 -17.86 -0.76 -3.19
CA VAL A 18 -17.29 -1.84 -3.99
C VAL A 18 -17.05 -1.29 -5.40
N LEU A 19 -15.81 -1.36 -5.87
CA LEU A 19 -15.38 -0.80 -7.14
C LEU A 19 -15.16 -1.92 -8.16
N GLU A 20 -15.53 -1.66 -9.41
CA GLU A 20 -15.26 -2.54 -10.55
C GLU A 20 -14.56 -1.77 -11.68
N GLY A 21 -13.88 -2.51 -12.56
CA GLY A 21 -13.28 -2.00 -13.79
C GLY A 21 -11.80 -1.69 -13.70
N ASP A 22 -11.32 -0.87 -14.64
CA ASP A 22 -9.92 -0.52 -14.76
C ASP A 22 -9.43 0.35 -13.59
N PRO A 23 -8.18 0.18 -13.11
CA PRO A 23 -7.63 0.98 -12.02
C PRO A 23 -7.60 2.50 -12.25
N LYS A 24 -7.68 2.91 -13.53
CA LYS A 24 -7.73 4.33 -13.93
C LYS A 24 -9.15 4.90 -13.98
N ARG A 25 -10.16 4.02 -13.93
CA ARG A 25 -11.59 4.34 -14.09
C ARG A 25 -12.45 3.52 -13.13
N PHE A 26 -11.98 3.33 -11.91
CA PHE A 26 -12.77 2.66 -10.89
C PHE A 26 -14.10 3.40 -10.71
N GLN A 27 -15.17 2.66 -10.91
CA GLN A 27 -16.52 3.11 -10.69
C GLN A 27 -17.18 2.19 -9.66
N PRO A 28 -18.12 2.72 -8.86
CA PRO A 28 -18.94 1.88 -8.00
C PRO A 28 -19.62 0.81 -8.84
N LEU A 29 -19.51 -0.45 -8.39
CA LEU A 29 -20.26 -1.56 -8.97
C LEU A 29 -21.77 -1.31 -8.88
N ASP A 30 -22.18 -0.73 -7.76
CA ASP A 30 -23.54 -0.25 -7.51
C ASP A 30 -23.53 1.27 -7.43
N SER A 31 -24.24 1.93 -8.35
CA SER A 31 -24.36 3.39 -8.38
C SER A 31 -25.14 3.94 -7.18
N ALA A 32 -25.99 3.13 -6.55
CA ALA A 32 -26.73 3.51 -5.35
C ALA A 32 -25.83 3.57 -4.10
N CYS A 33 -24.64 2.95 -4.10
CA CYS A 33 -23.74 2.97 -2.94
C CYS A 33 -23.40 4.39 -2.44
N LEU A 34 -23.33 5.38 -3.35
CA LEU A 34 -23.03 6.76 -2.99
C LEU A 34 -24.15 7.45 -2.21
N THR A 35 -25.39 6.98 -2.36
CA THR A 35 -26.61 7.59 -1.79
C THR A 35 -27.27 6.71 -0.72
N ASP A 36 -27.25 5.38 -0.90
CA ASP A 36 -27.84 4.36 -0.03
C ASP A 36 -26.82 3.21 0.21
N PRO A 37 -25.83 3.42 1.09
CA PRO A 37 -24.82 2.43 1.38
C PRO A 37 -25.32 1.33 2.33
N ASN A 38 -25.01 0.10 1.99
CA ASN A 38 -25.23 -1.08 2.82
C ASN A 38 -23.94 -1.90 2.95
N GLN A 39 -23.97 -2.99 3.73
CA GLN A 39 -22.79 -3.81 4.01
C GLN A 39 -22.31 -4.65 2.81
N ASP A 40 -23.17 -4.84 1.79
CA ASP A 40 -22.88 -5.64 0.60
C ASP A 40 -22.31 -4.78 -0.54
N ASN A 41 -22.76 -3.53 -0.68
CA ASN A 41 -22.33 -2.62 -1.74
C ASN A 41 -21.20 -1.66 -1.32
N SER A 42 -20.85 -1.62 -0.02
CA SER A 42 -19.89 -0.67 0.51
C SER A 42 -19.13 -1.16 1.76
N TYR A 43 -17.99 -0.55 1.99
CA TYR A 43 -17.10 -0.78 3.13
C TYR A 43 -17.18 0.36 4.16
N TYR A 44 -18.29 1.09 4.23
CA TYR A 44 -18.44 2.28 5.08
C TYR A 44 -18.23 2.04 6.59
N LEU A 45 -18.49 0.82 7.07
CA LEU A 45 -18.22 0.39 8.46
C LEU A 45 -16.85 -0.28 8.63
N THR A 46 -16.09 -0.44 7.56
CA THR A 46 -14.79 -1.10 7.57
C THR A 46 -13.68 -0.05 7.52
N GLY A 47 -12.87 0.05 8.58
CA GLY A 47 -11.72 0.94 8.60
C GLY A 47 -10.56 0.42 7.72
N CYS A 48 -9.90 1.34 6.99
CA CYS A 48 -8.72 1.01 6.18
C CYS A 48 -7.58 0.43 7.02
N TYR A 49 -7.37 0.96 8.23
CA TYR A 49 -6.29 0.53 9.12
C TYR A 49 -6.44 -0.94 9.53
N GLY A 50 -7.65 -1.35 9.93
CA GLY A 50 -7.90 -2.74 10.31
C GLY A 50 -7.67 -3.71 9.15
N ARG A 51 -8.12 -3.34 7.94
CA ARG A 51 -7.88 -4.14 6.73
C ARG A 51 -6.40 -4.21 6.36
N LEU A 52 -5.68 -3.10 6.47
CA LEU A 52 -4.24 -3.08 6.24
C LEU A 52 -3.50 -3.98 7.22
N MET A 53 -3.83 -3.89 8.52
CA MET A 53 -3.21 -4.76 9.52
C MET A 53 -3.52 -6.22 9.29
N GLN A 54 -4.78 -6.55 8.94
CA GLN A 54 -5.15 -7.92 8.58
C GLN A 54 -4.37 -8.43 7.35
N TRP A 55 -4.18 -7.57 6.33
CA TRP A 55 -3.38 -7.91 5.16
C TRP A 55 -1.90 -8.13 5.52
N LEU A 56 -1.34 -7.28 6.39
CA LEU A 56 0.01 -7.41 6.89
C LEU A 56 0.20 -8.71 7.69
N GLU A 57 -0.71 -9.02 8.62
CA GLU A 57 -0.67 -10.26 9.41
C GLU A 57 -0.72 -11.50 8.52
N ASN A 58 -1.58 -11.49 7.48
CA ASN A 58 -1.68 -12.59 6.52
C ASN A 58 -0.42 -12.79 5.66
N HIS A 59 0.40 -11.75 5.50
CA HIS A 59 1.59 -11.78 4.64
C HIS A 59 2.91 -11.52 5.38
N ILE A 60 2.89 -11.55 6.72
CA ILE A 60 4.05 -11.20 7.54
C ILE A 60 5.26 -12.09 7.27
N ASN A 61 5.03 -13.39 6.99
CA ASN A 61 6.10 -14.32 6.66
C ASN A 61 6.87 -13.91 5.39
N LEU A 62 6.14 -13.45 4.37
CA LEU A 62 6.74 -12.98 3.13
C LEU A 62 7.47 -11.65 3.33
N LEU A 63 6.89 -10.72 4.09
CA LEU A 63 7.51 -9.44 4.44
C LEU A 63 8.80 -9.63 5.25
N MET A 64 8.80 -10.55 6.22
CA MET A 64 10.02 -10.90 6.98
C MET A 64 11.11 -11.44 6.07
N GLY A 65 10.76 -12.32 5.12
CA GLY A 65 11.71 -12.85 4.15
C GLY A 65 12.37 -11.75 3.31
N ILE A 66 11.57 -10.80 2.80
CA ILE A 66 12.08 -9.63 2.07
C ILE A 66 12.97 -8.78 2.97
N GLY A 67 12.54 -8.51 4.21
CA GLY A 67 13.30 -7.69 5.16
C GLY A 67 14.68 -8.28 5.48
N ILE A 68 14.76 -9.59 5.73
CA ILE A 68 16.04 -10.28 5.97
C ILE A 68 16.90 -10.24 4.70
N GLY A 69 16.32 -10.48 3.53
CA GLY A 69 17.05 -10.44 2.26
C GLY A 69 17.67 -9.07 1.97
N VAL A 70 16.91 -8.00 2.20
CA VAL A 70 17.41 -6.62 2.07
C VAL A 70 18.53 -6.36 3.08
N GLY A 71 18.34 -6.72 4.36
CA GLY A 71 19.36 -6.51 5.39
C GLY A 71 20.68 -7.22 5.10
N LEU A 72 20.65 -8.48 4.62
CA LEU A 72 21.86 -9.19 4.21
C LEU A 72 22.53 -8.54 2.99
N THR A 73 21.73 -8.08 2.03
CA THR A 73 22.24 -7.40 0.83
C THR A 73 22.94 -6.09 1.20
N GLU A 74 22.38 -5.32 2.12
CA GLU A 74 22.97 -4.08 2.63
C GLU A 74 24.30 -4.34 3.35
N LEU A 75 24.37 -5.38 4.19
CA LEU A 75 25.61 -5.77 4.87
C LEU A 75 26.72 -6.16 3.88
N LEU A 76 26.38 -6.94 2.84
CA LEU A 76 27.32 -7.29 1.78
C LEU A 76 27.77 -6.06 0.98
N ALA A 77 26.85 -5.16 0.67
CA ALA A 77 27.17 -3.91 -0.04
C ALA A 77 28.15 -3.04 0.77
N MET A 78 27.93 -2.91 2.08
CA MET A 78 28.85 -2.20 2.98
C MET A 78 30.24 -2.87 2.98
N ALA A 79 30.30 -4.20 3.15
CA ALA A 79 31.57 -4.94 3.15
C ALA A 79 32.35 -4.75 1.83
N PHE A 80 31.66 -4.87 0.69
CA PHE A 80 32.28 -4.67 -0.62
C PHE A 80 32.74 -3.23 -0.85
N ALA A 81 31.98 -2.24 -0.38
CA ALA A 81 32.40 -0.84 -0.44
C ALA A 81 33.72 -0.61 0.31
N PHE A 82 33.86 -1.17 1.53
CA PHE A 82 35.12 -1.09 2.28
C PHE A 82 36.28 -1.77 1.54
N CYS A 83 36.09 -2.99 1.05
CA CYS A 83 37.12 -3.71 0.30
C CYS A 83 37.55 -2.94 -0.96
N LEU A 84 36.61 -2.35 -1.69
CA LEU A 84 36.88 -1.59 -2.90
C LEU A 84 37.68 -0.32 -2.59
N CYS A 85 37.28 0.44 -1.56
CA CYS A 85 38.00 1.65 -1.14
C CYS A 85 39.44 1.34 -0.73
N SER A 86 39.67 0.26 0.03
CA SER A 86 41.02 -0.17 0.42
C SER A 86 41.85 -0.59 -0.80
N SER A 87 41.28 -1.34 -1.74
CA SER A 87 41.99 -1.77 -2.95
C SER A 87 42.33 -0.60 -3.87
N LEU A 88 41.46 0.40 -3.99
CA LEU A 88 41.73 1.60 -4.80
C LEU A 88 42.81 2.47 -4.16
N SER A 89 42.75 2.66 -2.83
CA SER A 89 43.76 3.41 -2.09
C SER A 89 45.16 2.82 -2.25
N GLN A 90 45.28 1.49 -2.27
CA GLN A 90 46.57 0.81 -2.45
C GLN A 90 47.10 0.90 -3.89
N LYS A 91 46.24 1.10 -4.91
CA LYS A 91 46.65 1.23 -6.32
C LYS A 91 47.05 2.66 -6.72
N ILE A 92 46.66 3.67 -5.94
CA ILE A 92 46.92 5.10 -6.23
C ILE A 92 48.25 5.58 -5.61
N LYS A 93 48.84 4.79 -4.71
CA LYS A 93 50.16 5.04 -4.10
C LYS A 93 51.26 4.30 -4.84
#